data_AF-A0AAD7MSJ2-F1
#
_entry.id   AF-A0AAD7MSJ2-F1
#
_cell.length_a   1.000
_cell.length_b   1.000
_cell.length_c   1.000
_cell.angle_alpha   90.00
_cell.angle_beta   90.00
_cell.angle_gamma   90.00
#
_symmetry.space_group_name_H-M   'P 1'
#
loop_
_entity.id
_entity.type
_entity.pdbx_description
1 polymer ?
#
loop_
_entity_poly.entity_id
_entity_poly.type
_entity_poly.pdbx_seq_one_letter_code
_entity_poly.pdbx_strand_id
1 'polypeptide(L)'
;MHRCWDVAEITRIVFELLGPTHWSDAVSPTMKALTALARTCRGFSDPALDLLWESQLGIVPLLKCLPSHVWDTSDGSFVRRFTLFPIH
;
A
#
# COMPACT_ATOMS: atom_id res chain seq x y z
N MET A 1 -17.16 -8.44 -15.60
CA MET A 1 -17.56 -7.85 -14.30
C MET A 1 -18.91 -7.18 -14.48
N HIS A 2 -19.77 -7.18 -13.46
CA HIS A 2 -21.09 -6.54 -13.54
C HIS A 2 -20.91 -5.02 -13.70
N ARG A 3 -21.70 -4.37 -14.56
CA ARG A 3 -21.54 -2.93 -14.93
C ARG A 3 -21.57 -1.94 -13.77
N CYS A 4 -22.09 -2.36 -12.61
CA CYS A 4 -22.03 -1.53 -11.39
C CYS A 4 -20.61 -1.33 -10.84
N TRP A 5 -19.65 -2.16 -11.25
CA TRP A 5 -18.24 -2.06 -10.86
C TRP A 5 -17.40 -1.17 -11.79
N ASP A 6 -17.97 -0.70 -12.90
CA ASP A 6 -17.33 0.32 -13.76
C ASP A 6 -17.55 1.75 -13.21
N VAL A 7 -18.41 1.91 -12.19
CA VAL A 7 -18.67 3.21 -11.57
C VAL A 7 -17.65 3.43 -10.46
N ALA A 8 -16.71 4.35 -10.70
CA ALA A 8 -15.60 4.65 -9.79
C ALA A 8 -16.06 5.02 -8.37
N GLU A 9 -17.18 5.72 -8.21
CA GLU A 9 -17.72 6.09 -6.90
C GLU A 9 -18.17 4.88 -6.08
N ILE A 10 -18.80 3.87 -6.71
CA ILE A 10 -19.25 2.67 -6.00
C ILE A 10 -18.05 1.87 -5.52
N THR A 11 -17.03 1.69 -6.37
CA THR A 11 -15.78 1.04 -5.97
C THR A 11 -15.10 1.80 -4.84
N ARG A 12 -15.09 3.13 -4.89
CA ARG A 12 -14.45 3.96 -3.88
C ARG A 12 -15.15 3.87 -2.52
N ILE A 13 -16.48 3.93 -2.47
CA ILE A 13 -17.25 3.78 -1.23
C ILE A 13 -17.00 2.41 -0.58
N VAL A 14 -17.00 1.33 -1.39
CA VAL A 14 -16.72 -0.02 -0.89
C VAL A 14 -15.29 -0.10 -0.35
N PHE A 15 -14.32 0.52 -1.03
CA PHE A 15 -12.92 0.46 -0.62
C PHE A 15 -12.62 1.37 0.58
N GLU A 16 -13.27 2.53 0.71
CA GLU A 16 -13.22 3.40 1.89
C GLU A 16 -13.79 2.70 3.13
N LEU A 17 -14.87 1.92 2.97
CA LEU A 17 -15.39 1.07 4.05
C LEU A 17 -14.38 -0.01 4.49
N LEU A 18 -13.50 -0.41 3.57
CA LEU A 18 -12.39 -1.32 3.82
C LEU A 18 -11.08 -0.60 4.20
N GLY A 19 -11.08 0.73 4.24
CA GLY A 19 -9.95 1.53 4.68
C GLY A 19 -9.77 1.48 6.20
N PRO A 20 -8.58 1.80 6.71
CA PRO A 20 -8.40 1.95 8.14
C PRO A 20 -9.19 3.16 8.64
N THR A 21 -10.09 2.91 9.59
CA THR A 21 -10.92 3.94 10.23
C THR A 21 -10.14 4.80 11.23
N HIS A 22 -8.91 4.38 11.59
CA HIS A 22 -8.08 5.05 12.58
C HIS A 22 -6.57 4.82 12.31
N TRP A 23 -5.76 5.86 12.52
CA TRP A 23 -4.29 5.90 12.30
C TRP A 23 -3.50 4.81 13.06
N SER A 24 -4.07 4.19 14.10
CA SER A 24 -3.37 3.20 14.92
C SER A 24 -3.47 1.75 14.41
N ASP A 25 -4.24 1.49 13.36
CA ASP A 25 -4.60 0.14 12.92
C ASP A 25 -3.62 -0.42 11.86
N ALA A 26 -2.32 -0.30 12.16
CA ALA A 26 -1.22 -0.44 11.21
C ALA A 26 -1.10 -1.80 10.49
N VAL A 27 -1.82 -2.82 10.95
CA VAL A 27 -1.97 -4.11 10.27
C VAL A 27 -3.42 -4.61 10.41
N SER A 28 -4.39 -3.75 10.13
CA SER A 28 -5.80 -4.12 10.18
C SER A 28 -6.12 -5.17 9.09
N PRO A 29 -6.96 -6.19 9.36
CA PRO A 29 -7.40 -7.17 8.35
C PRO A 29 -7.97 -6.52 7.07
N THR A 30 -8.47 -5.29 7.20
CA THR A 30 -8.99 -4.45 6.12
C THR A 30 -7.91 -4.04 5.11
N MET A 31 -6.69 -3.77 5.55
CA MET A 31 -5.56 -3.48 4.66
C MET A 31 -5.19 -4.70 3.78
N LYS A 32 -5.32 -5.91 4.33
CA LYS A 32 -5.15 -7.16 3.57
C LYS A 32 -6.24 -7.33 2.52
N ALA A 33 -7.48 -6.99 2.85
CA ALA A 33 -8.59 -7.02 1.92
C ALA A 33 -8.38 -6.02 0.76
N LEU A 34 -7.96 -4.79 1.05
CA LEU A 34 -7.59 -3.79 0.03
C LEU A 34 -6.46 -4.27 -0.87
N THR A 35 -5.40 -4.85 -0.29
CA THR A 35 -4.26 -5.39 -1.06
C THR A 35 -4.70 -6.56 -1.95
N ALA A 36 -5.60 -7.41 -1.47
CA ALA A 36 -6.17 -8.50 -2.26
C ALA A 36 -7.00 -7.94 -3.42
N LEU A 37 -7.87 -6.96 -3.17
CA LEU A 37 -8.69 -6.28 -4.18
C LEU A 37 -7.84 -5.65 -5.28
N ALA A 38 -6.79 -4.93 -4.90
CA ALA A 38 -5.84 -4.32 -5.84
C ALA A 38 -5.21 -5.34 -6.81
N ARG A 39 -5.09 -6.61 -6.38
CA ARG A 39 -4.51 -7.71 -7.16
C ARG A 39 -5.53 -8.54 -7.94
N THR A 40 -6.83 -8.34 -7.74
CA THR A 40 -7.87 -9.16 -8.41
C THR A 40 -8.08 -8.77 -9.87
N CYS A 41 -8.23 -7.49 -10.19
CA CYS A 41 -8.43 -7.00 -11.55
C CYS A 41 -7.90 -5.58 -11.72
N ARG A 42 -7.58 -5.20 -12.97
CA ARG A 42 -7.06 -3.86 -13.31
C ARG A 42 -8.02 -2.73 -12.92
N GLY A 43 -9.33 -2.94 -13.02
CA GLY A 43 -10.32 -1.94 -12.64
C GLY A 43 -10.34 -1.63 -11.14
N PHE A 44 -9.89 -2.56 -10.31
CA PHE A 44 -9.79 -2.37 -8.86
C PHE A 44 -8.40 -1.96 -8.41
N SER A 45 -7.37 -2.19 -9.24
CA SER A 45 -5.98 -1.88 -8.92
C SER A 45 -5.80 -0.41 -8.56
N ASP A 46 -6.20 0.50 -9.43
CA ASP A 46 -5.98 1.94 -9.23
C ASP A 46 -6.71 2.48 -7.98
N PRO A 47 -8.04 2.32 -7.84
CA PRO A 47 -8.75 2.85 -6.66
C PRO A 47 -8.36 2.17 -5.35
N ALA A 48 -7.98 0.89 -5.37
CA ALA A 48 -7.52 0.21 -4.15
C ALA A 48 -6.10 0.63 -3.76
N LEU A 49 -5.23 0.89 -4.74
CA LEU A 49 -3.89 1.39 -4.49
C LEU A 49 -3.94 2.81 -3.93
N ASP A 50 -4.75 3.72 -4.48
CA ASP A 50 -4.86 5.09 -3.97
C ASP A 50 -5.18 5.12 -2.47
N LEU A 51 -6.16 4.32 -2.03
CA LEU A 51 -6.52 4.21 -0.61
C LEU A 51 -5.45 3.51 0.24
N LEU A 52 -4.77 2.51 -0.31
CA LEU A 52 -3.65 1.85 0.36
C LEU A 52 -2.49 2.82 0.61
N TRP A 53 -2.23 3.72 -0.35
CA TRP A 53 -1.20 4.74 -0.25
C TRP A 53 -1.60 5.90 0.68
N GLU A 54 -2.85 6.35 0.63
CA GLU A 54 -3.39 7.36 1.54
C GLU A 54 -3.26 6.93 3.02
N SER A 55 -3.47 5.65 3.28
CA SER A 55 -3.44 5.09 4.63
C SER A 55 -2.08 4.51 5.07
N GLN A 56 -1.05 4.59 4.25
CA GLN A 56 0.25 3.98 4.55
C GLN A 56 0.92 4.67 5.75
N LEU A 57 1.02 3.95 6.87
CA LEU A 57 1.68 4.44 8.09
C LEU A 57 3.20 4.32 7.98
N GLY A 58 3.76 5.27 7.23
CA GLY A 58 5.19 5.47 7.11
C GLY A 58 5.80 4.90 5.84
N ILE A 59 7.02 5.36 5.55
CA ILE A 59 7.75 5.06 4.33
C ILE A 59 8.34 3.63 4.31
N VAL A 60 8.35 2.93 5.45
CA VAL A 60 9.03 1.64 5.61
C VAL A 60 8.54 0.55 4.64
N PRO A 61 7.22 0.32 4.43
CA PRO A 61 6.74 -0.67 3.48
C PRO A 61 7.17 -0.36 2.05
N LEU A 62 7.30 0.92 1.70
CA LEU A 62 7.76 1.36 0.39
C LEU A 62 9.26 1.11 0.19
N LEU A 63 10.05 1.37 1.24
CA LEU A 63 11.46 1.03 1.22
C LEU A 63 11.69 -0.48 1.07
N LYS A 64 10.81 -1.32 1.62
CA LYS A 64 10.86 -2.78 1.40
C LYS A 64 10.57 -3.22 -0.04
N CYS A 65 9.94 -2.37 -0.85
CA CYS A 65 9.78 -2.61 -2.30
C CYS A 65 11.07 -2.33 -3.09
N LEU A 66 12.04 -1.64 -2.51
CA LEU A 66 13.35 -1.44 -3.13
C LEU A 66 14.19 -2.73 -3.02
N PRO A 67 15.18 -2.91 -3.90
CA PRO A 67 16.09 -4.04 -3.84
C PRO A 67 16.71 -4.21 -2.44
N SER A 68 16.92 -5.46 -2.03
CA SER A 68 17.41 -5.82 -0.68
C SER A 68 18.77 -5.22 -0.31
N HIS A 69 19.54 -4.71 -1.27
CA HIS A 69 20.81 -4.01 -1.00
C HIS A 69 20.62 -2.56 -0.52
N VAL A 70 19.42 -1.98 -0.65
CA VAL A 70 19.12 -0.58 -0.35
C VAL A 70 18.67 -0.37 1.10
N TRP A 71 18.27 -1.43 1.80
CA TRP A 71 17.75 -1.36 3.16
C TRP A 71 18.16 -2.57 3.98
N ASP A 72 18.29 -2.37 5.30
CA ASP A 72 18.68 -3.40 6.25
C ASP A 72 17.78 -3.30 7.50
N THR A 73 17.47 -4.44 8.10
CA THR A 73 16.65 -4.52 9.33
C THR A 73 17.54 -5.02 10.46
N SER A 74 18.53 -4.22 10.84
CA SER A 74 19.37 -4.50 12.00
C SER A 74 18.61 -4.11 13.27
N ASP A 75 18.27 -5.12 14.08
CA ASP A 75 17.86 -4.99 15.49
C ASP A 75 16.67 -4.03 15.75
N GLY A 76 15.54 -4.28 15.09
CA GLY A 76 14.27 -3.59 15.37
C GLY A 76 14.20 -2.12 14.92
N SER A 77 15.28 -1.58 14.37
CA SER A 77 15.35 -0.22 13.83
C SER A 77 15.66 -0.27 12.33
N PHE A 78 14.91 0.50 11.54
CA PHE A 78 15.14 0.60 10.10
C PHE A 78 16.36 1.49 9.84
N VAL A 79 17.50 0.90 9.48
CA VAL A 79 18.73 1.65 9.21
C VAL A 79 18.82 1.91 7.71
N ARG A 80 18.66 3.18 7.33
CA ARG A 80 18.80 3.65 5.94
C ARG A 80 20.26 3.53 5.49
N ARG A 81 20.60 2.51 4.71
CA ARG A 81 21.87 2.46 3.98
C ARG A 81 21.69 3.04 2.58
N PHE A 82 21.57 4.37 2.48
CA PHE A 82 21.69 5.03 1.18
C PHE A 82 23.17 5.18 0.84
N THR A 83 23.75 4.17 0.21
CA THR A 83 24.99 4.40 -0.54
C THR A 83 24.61 5.18 -1.78
N LEU A 84 24.83 6.48 -1.75
CA LEU A 84 24.90 7.30 -2.96
C LEU A 84 26.01 6.68 -3.82
N PHE A 85 25.64 5.92 -4.85
CA PHE A 85 26.60 5.55 -5.87
C PHE A 85 27.19 6.85 -6.44
N PRO A 86 28.52 6.99 -6.52
CA PRO A 86 29.11 8.13 -7.17
C PRO A 86 28.69 8.08 -8.64
N ILE A 87 27.93 9.10 -9.04
CA ILE A 87 27.62 9.40 -10.45
C ILE A 87 28.96 9.57 -11.16
N HIS A 88 29.27 8.66 -12.08
CA HIS A 88 30.47 8.69 -12.92
C HIS A 88 30.11 9.13 -14.33
#